data_AF-A0A7S2DVJ5-F1
#
_entry.id   AF-A0A7S2DVJ5-F1
#
_cell.length_a   1.000
_cell.length_b   1.000
_cell.length_c   1.000
_cell.angle_alpha   90.00
_cell.angle_beta   90.00
_cell.angle_gamma   90.00
#
_symmetry.space_group_name_H-M   'P 1'
#
loop_
_entity.id
_entity.type
_entity.pdbx_description
1 polymer ?
#
loop_
_entity_poly.entity_id
_entity_poly.type
_entity_poly.pdbx_seq_one_letter_code
_entity_poly.pdbx_strand_id
1 'polypeptide(L)'
;YVIHICIAVGISICIIMGVLVRKFMHQYYEDKIDAINIWYIELKAKLKILVVFEQVASRFPQMLTTIKYPYLYIRFSHIISEIFSFQFLVSVVPFECLHDSKKDHFYHVLFVKTAGPIIVVALGALCYAAKRYWLKMQCTDVAEFERHKKILHGKFMEALLVFTYVVFVPSSMVAFAFFNCDKLSNSSAYLRIDYSTECYTNRWTLYLIYAVAMILVFPIGI
;
A
#
# COMPACT_ATOMS: atom_id res chain seq x y z
N TYR A 1 62.11 -40.06 -9.81
CA TYR A 1 60.74 -40.60 -9.70
C TYR A 1 60.02 -40.12 -8.44
N VAL A 2 60.61 -40.29 -7.25
CA VAL A 2 60.01 -39.86 -5.96
C VAL A 2 59.67 -38.36 -5.90
N ILE A 3 60.54 -37.49 -6.41
CA ILE A 3 60.32 -36.03 -6.40
C ILE A 3 59.10 -35.63 -7.23
N HIS A 4 58.88 -36.24 -8.40
CA HIS A 4 57.72 -35.95 -9.24
C HIS A 4 56.41 -36.41 -8.61
N ILE A 5 56.41 -37.52 -7.87
CA ILE A 5 55.25 -38.00 -7.11
C ILE A 5 54.92 -37.05 -5.96
N CYS A 6 55.92 -36.59 -5.21
CA CYS A 6 55.71 -35.64 -4.12
C CYS A 6 55.14 -34.30 -4.62
N ILE A 7 55.62 -33.80 -5.77
CA ILE A 7 55.10 -32.57 -6.38
C ILE A 7 53.65 -32.77 -6.85
N ALA A 8 53.33 -33.90 -7.51
CA ALA A 8 51.99 -34.18 -7.98
C ALA A 8 50.97 -34.34 -6.83
N VAL A 9 51.37 -34.99 -5.73
CA VAL A 9 50.54 -35.12 -4.52
C VAL A 9 50.35 -33.78 -3.84
N GLY A 10 51.42 -32.96 -3.73
CA GLY A 10 51.34 -31.61 -3.15
C GLY A 10 50.39 -30.69 -3.92
N ILE A 11 50.46 -30.70 -5.25
CA ILE A 11 49.56 -29.91 -6.11
C ILE A 11 48.11 -30.38 -5.95
N SER A 12 47.88 -31.69 -5.89
CA SER A 12 46.54 -32.27 -5.73
C SER A 12 45.90 -31.87 -4.40
N ILE A 13 46.67 -31.91 -3.30
CA ILE A 13 46.21 -31.48 -1.97
C ILE A 13 45.89 -29.99 -1.95
N CYS A 14 46.74 -29.14 -2.56
CA CYS A 14 46.50 -27.70 -2.65
C CYS A 14 45.22 -27.36 -3.44
N ILE A 15 44.95 -28.08 -4.54
CA ILE A 15 43.72 -27.91 -5.33
C ILE A 15 42.50 -28.31 -4.50
N ILE A 16 42.53 -29.45 -3.82
CA ILE A 16 41.43 -29.92 -2.98
C ILE A 16 41.14 -28.94 -1.84
N MET A 17 42.19 -28.46 -1.15
CA MET A 17 42.07 -27.45 -0.11
C MET A 17 41.49 -26.14 -0.64
N GLY A 18 41.94 -25.68 -1.81
CA GLY A 18 41.38 -24.48 -2.46
C GLY A 18 39.90 -24.61 -2.79
N VAL A 19 39.46 -25.77 -3.28
CA VAL A 19 38.05 -26.04 -3.59
C VAL A 19 37.21 -26.10 -2.32
N LEU A 20 37.70 -26.76 -1.25
CA LEU A 20 37.00 -26.86 0.03
C LEU A 20 36.82 -25.49 0.69
N VAL A 21 37.86 -24.65 0.72
CA VAL A 21 37.79 -23.29 1.25
C VAL A 21 36.79 -22.45 0.45
N ARG A 22 36.79 -22.56 -0.88
CA ARG A 22 35.86 -21.81 -1.74
C ARG A 22 34.41 -22.23 -1.51
N LYS A 23 34.16 -23.53 -1.31
CA LYS A 23 32.84 -24.07 -1.01
C LYS A 23 32.36 -23.65 0.38
N PHE A 24 33.24 -23.66 1.38
CA PHE A 24 32.95 -23.22 2.74
C PHE A 24 32.63 -21.72 2.80
N MET A 25 33.41 -20.89 2.10
CA MET A 25 33.17 -19.44 1.99
C MET A 25 31.85 -19.12 1.27
N HIS A 26 31.50 -19.88 0.22
CA HIS A 26 30.23 -19.72 -0.48
C HIS A 26 29.04 -20.06 0.43
N GLN A 27 29.13 -21.16 1.18
CA GLN A 27 28.08 -21.60 2.08
C GLN A 27 27.89 -20.61 3.25
N TYR A 28 28.98 -20.09 3.80
CA TYR A 28 28.95 -19.04 4.83
C TYR A 28 28.32 -17.71 4.32
N TYR A 29 28.51 -17.38 3.04
CA TYR A 29 27.94 -16.17 2.45
C TYR A 29 26.43 -16.30 2.16
N GLU A 30 25.98 -17.47 1.68
CA GLU A 30 24.56 -17.81 1.47
C GLU A 30 23.78 -17.76 2.80
N ASP A 31 24.28 -18.43 3.85
CA ASP A 31 23.62 -18.45 5.17
C ASP A 31 23.42 -17.03 5.75
N LYS A 32 24.38 -16.13 5.49
CA LYS A 32 24.30 -14.73 5.94
C LYS A 32 23.30 -13.91 5.13
N ILE A 33 23.17 -14.16 3.82
CA ILE A 33 22.17 -13.51 2.96
C ILE A 33 20.76 -13.94 3.37
N ASP A 34 20.55 -15.22 3.65
CA ASP A 34 19.27 -15.75 4.11
C ASP A 34 18.86 -15.15 5.46
N ALA A 35 19.79 -15.05 6.41
CA ALA A 35 19.53 -14.39 7.69
C ALA A 35 19.14 -12.90 7.53
N ILE A 36 19.78 -12.17 6.62
CA ILE A 36 19.45 -10.77 6.31
C ILE A 36 18.06 -10.66 5.66
N ASN A 37 17.73 -11.57 4.74
CA ASN A 37 16.42 -11.60 4.09
C ASN A 37 15.29 -11.91 5.08
N ILE A 38 15.48 -12.88 5.98
CA ILE A 38 14.52 -13.20 7.05
C ILE A 38 14.31 -11.98 7.95
N TRP A 39 15.40 -11.35 8.41
CA TRP A 39 15.33 -10.14 9.22
C TRP A 39 14.62 -8.99 8.49
N TYR A 40 14.90 -8.80 7.21
CA TYR A 40 14.22 -7.79 6.38
C TYR A 40 12.71 -8.06 6.25
N ILE A 41 12.30 -9.32 6.03
CA ILE A 41 10.89 -9.69 5.93
C ILE A 41 10.16 -9.40 7.25
N GLU A 42 10.75 -9.80 8.38
CA GLU A 42 10.17 -9.51 9.70
C GLU A 42 10.10 -8.01 9.99
N LEU A 43 11.15 -7.27 9.67
CA LEU A 43 11.20 -5.83 9.86
C LEU A 43 10.16 -5.11 8.98
N LYS A 44 10.04 -5.50 7.70
CA LYS A 44 9.06 -4.96 6.77
C LYS A 44 7.64 -5.19 7.28
N ALA A 45 7.33 -6.37 7.82
CA ALA A 45 6.03 -6.67 8.41
C ALA A 45 5.73 -5.78 9.62
N LYS A 46 6.68 -5.64 10.56
CA LYS A 46 6.53 -4.78 11.75
C LYS A 46 6.37 -3.31 11.40
N LEU A 47 7.20 -2.80 10.48
CA LEU A 47 7.12 -1.42 9.99
C LEU A 47 5.77 -1.15 9.32
N LYS A 48 5.26 -2.09 8.52
CA LYS A 48 3.95 -1.97 7.89
C LYS A 48 2.82 -1.84 8.91
N ILE A 49 2.84 -2.65 9.97
CA ILE A 49 1.85 -2.57 11.05
C ILE A 49 1.94 -1.21 11.76
N LEU A 50 3.16 -0.76 12.08
CA LEU A 50 3.40 0.54 12.71
C LEU A 50 2.87 1.69 11.85
N VAL A 51 3.13 1.67 10.55
CA VAL A 51 2.63 2.67 9.60
C VAL A 51 1.11 2.72 9.59
N VAL A 52 0.45 1.56 9.47
CA VAL A 52 -1.03 1.50 9.43
C VAL A 52 -1.61 1.97 10.77
N PHE A 53 -1.01 1.57 11.89
CA PHE A 53 -1.42 2.03 13.21
C PHE A 53 -1.33 3.56 13.33
N GLU A 54 -0.21 4.16 12.91
CA GLU A 54 -0.02 5.61 12.93
C GLU A 54 -0.98 6.34 11.97
N GLN A 55 -1.26 5.77 10.79
CA GLN A 55 -2.25 6.31 9.86
C GLN A 55 -3.66 6.37 10.48
N VAL A 56 -4.03 5.38 11.31
CA VAL A 56 -5.34 5.34 11.99
C VAL A 56 -5.35 6.26 13.20
N ALA A 57 -4.34 6.15 14.07
CA ALA A 57 -4.23 6.92 15.31
C ALA A 57 -4.16 8.43 15.05
N SER A 58 -3.42 8.84 14.02
CA SER A 58 -3.31 10.26 13.62
C SER A 58 -4.63 10.89 13.16
N ARG A 59 -5.67 10.09 12.90
CA ARG A 59 -6.98 10.59 12.46
C ARG A 59 -8.03 10.65 13.56
N PHE A 60 -7.74 10.10 14.73
CA PHE A 60 -8.66 10.11 15.87
C PHE A 60 -9.14 11.51 16.26
N PRO A 61 -8.30 12.57 16.25
CA PRO A 61 -8.78 13.94 16.52
C PRO A 61 -9.88 14.40 15.57
N GLN A 62 -9.85 13.96 14.31
CA GLN A 62 -10.82 14.35 13.28
C GLN A 62 -12.14 13.55 13.41
N MET A 63 -12.06 12.29 13.84
CA MET A 63 -13.24 11.43 14.00
C MET A 63 -13.95 11.66 15.34
N LEU A 64 -13.20 11.65 16.45
CA LEU A 64 -13.73 11.64 17.81
C LEU A 64 -13.72 13.03 18.44
N THR A 65 -14.54 13.90 17.88
CA THR A 65 -14.52 15.33 18.21
C THR A 65 -15.16 15.67 19.56
N THR A 66 -15.89 14.72 20.15
CA THR A 66 -16.40 14.82 21.53
C THR A 66 -15.25 14.84 22.55
N ILE A 67 -14.09 14.27 22.20
CA ILE A 67 -12.91 14.21 23.06
C ILE A 67 -12.04 15.44 22.80
N LYS A 68 -11.77 16.22 23.85
CA LYS A 68 -10.82 17.34 23.79
C LYS A 68 -9.38 16.81 23.90
N TYR A 69 -8.70 16.70 22.75
CA TYR A 69 -7.30 16.28 22.70
C TYR A 69 -6.34 17.43 23.06
N PRO A 70 -5.19 17.14 23.69
CA PRO A 70 -4.17 18.14 23.96
C PRO A 70 -3.55 18.67 22.67
N TYR A 71 -3.16 19.96 22.65
CA TYR A 71 -2.66 20.65 21.44
C TYR A 71 -1.44 19.95 20.81
N LEU A 72 -0.56 19.38 21.63
CA LEU A 72 0.62 18.64 21.16
C LEU A 72 0.21 17.42 20.34
N TYR A 73 -0.77 16.66 20.81
CA TYR A 73 -1.23 15.45 20.12
C TYR A 73 -1.86 15.78 18.77
N ILE A 74 -2.66 16.85 18.68
CA ILE A 74 -3.26 17.30 17.42
C ILE A 74 -2.17 17.68 16.40
N ARG A 75 -1.15 18.41 16.85
CA ARG A 75 -0.03 18.83 15.99
C ARG A 75 0.80 17.65 15.49
N PHE A 76 1.15 16.72 16.38
CA PHE A 76 1.90 15.51 15.99
C PHE A 76 1.07 14.62 15.05
N SER A 77 -0.21 14.44 15.35
CA SER A 77 -1.14 13.67 14.52
C SER A 77 -1.23 14.25 13.11
N HIS A 78 -1.30 15.58 12.96
CA HIS A 78 -1.35 16.21 11.65
C HIS A 78 -0.11 15.87 10.80
N ILE A 79 1.09 16.02 11.37
CA ILE A 79 2.37 15.74 10.71
C ILE A 79 2.48 14.26 10.30
N ILE A 80 2.13 13.35 11.22
CA ILE A 80 2.14 11.91 10.96
C ILE A 80 1.16 11.57 9.84
N SER A 81 -0.04 12.15 9.86
CA SER A 81 -1.05 11.89 8.84
C SER A 81 -0.59 12.31 7.43
N GLU A 82 0.14 13.42 7.31
CA GLU A 82 0.65 13.92 6.03
C GLU A 82 1.76 13.03 5.46
N ILE A 83 2.69 12.59 6.31
CA ILE A 83 3.83 11.76 5.92
C ILE A 83 3.38 10.34 5.56
N PHE A 84 2.57 9.72 6.41
CA PHE A 84 2.26 8.30 6.29
C PHE A 84 1.05 8.01 5.39
N SER A 85 0.08 8.91 5.26
CA SER A 85 -1.09 8.68 4.38
C SER A 85 -0.82 9.04 2.91
N PHE A 86 0.41 9.44 2.56
CA PHE A 86 0.75 10.05 1.27
C PHE A 86 -0.28 11.11 0.84
N GLN A 87 -0.81 11.88 1.80
CA GLN A 87 -1.84 12.90 1.55
C GLN A 87 -1.32 13.91 0.53
N PHE A 88 -0.01 14.19 0.55
CA PHE A 88 0.72 14.97 -0.44
C PHE A 88 0.36 14.60 -1.89
N LEU A 89 0.21 13.31 -2.20
CA LEU A 89 -0.06 12.83 -3.57
C LEU A 89 -1.47 13.20 -4.05
N VAL A 90 -2.40 13.46 -3.12
CA VAL A 90 -3.76 13.91 -3.42
C VAL A 90 -3.94 15.42 -3.20
N SER A 91 -3.15 16.05 -2.34
CA SER A 91 -3.13 17.50 -2.13
C SER A 91 -2.35 18.26 -3.20
N VAL A 92 -1.45 17.60 -3.94
CA VAL A 92 -0.70 18.21 -5.07
C VAL A 92 -1.55 18.39 -6.33
N VAL A 93 -2.74 17.78 -6.39
CA VAL A 93 -3.74 18.13 -7.42
C VAL A 93 -4.81 18.99 -6.74
N PRO A 94 -4.70 20.32 -6.75
CA PRO A 94 -5.73 21.21 -6.23
C PRO A 94 -6.92 21.18 -7.20
N PHE A 95 -7.71 20.12 -7.16
CA PHE A 95 -9.03 20.10 -7.78
C PHE A 95 -9.96 21.16 -7.17
N GLU A 96 -9.59 21.73 -6.01
CA GLU A 96 -10.19 22.90 -5.38
C GLU A 96 -10.17 24.16 -6.26
N CYS A 97 -9.24 24.27 -7.23
CA CYS A 97 -9.13 25.44 -8.11
C CYS A 97 -9.74 25.23 -9.51
N LEU A 98 -10.13 24.01 -9.89
CA LEU A 98 -10.62 23.69 -11.24
C LEU A 98 -12.14 23.61 -11.33
N HIS A 99 -12.86 23.61 -10.22
CA HIS A 99 -14.31 23.55 -10.22
C HIS A 99 -14.94 24.53 -9.23
N ASP A 100 -15.46 25.64 -9.75
CA ASP A 100 -16.14 26.71 -9.02
C ASP A 100 -17.55 26.29 -8.56
N SER A 101 -17.66 25.14 -7.90
CA SER A 101 -18.89 24.69 -7.24
C SER A 101 -18.60 24.39 -5.78
N LYS A 102 -18.76 25.42 -4.95
CA LYS A 102 -18.76 25.35 -3.49
C LYS A 102 -19.86 24.45 -2.89
N LYS A 103 -20.72 23.86 -3.72
CA LYS A 103 -21.71 22.85 -3.33
C LYS A 103 -21.26 21.55 -4.00
N ASP A 104 -21.04 20.50 -3.22
CA ASP A 104 -20.63 19.14 -3.67
C ASP A 104 -19.12 18.79 -3.65
N HIS A 105 -18.26 19.63 -3.07
CA HIS A 105 -16.83 19.33 -2.96
C HIS A 105 -16.56 17.98 -2.24
N PHE A 106 -17.24 17.74 -1.11
CA PHE A 106 -17.06 16.49 -0.37
C PHE A 106 -17.43 15.24 -1.17
N TYR A 107 -18.47 15.27 -2.01
CA TYR A 107 -18.86 14.12 -2.82
C TYR A 107 -17.78 13.74 -3.84
N HIS A 108 -17.13 14.73 -4.45
CA HIS A 108 -15.99 14.50 -5.32
C HIS A 108 -14.80 13.90 -4.57
N VAL A 109 -14.49 14.44 -3.38
CA VAL A 109 -13.43 13.90 -2.52
C VAL A 109 -13.71 12.45 -2.15
N LEU A 110 -14.93 12.13 -1.72
CA LEU A 110 -15.37 10.77 -1.41
C LEU A 110 -15.17 9.85 -2.61
N PHE A 111 -15.64 10.23 -3.79
CA PHE A 111 -15.52 9.42 -5.00
C PHE A 111 -14.05 9.21 -5.42
N VAL A 112 -13.25 10.27 -5.50
CA VAL A 112 -11.84 10.15 -5.93
C VAL A 112 -11.04 9.30 -4.95
N LYS A 113 -11.27 9.46 -3.64
CA LYS A 113 -10.56 8.71 -2.60
C LYS A 113 -11.00 7.26 -2.49
N THR A 114 -12.17 6.88 -3.02
CA THR A 114 -12.69 5.51 -2.92
C THR A 114 -12.73 4.77 -4.27
N ALA A 115 -13.27 5.38 -5.32
CA ALA A 115 -13.26 4.81 -6.67
C ALA A 115 -11.89 4.88 -7.35
N GLY A 116 -11.10 5.94 -7.12
CA GLY A 116 -9.77 6.10 -7.72
C GLY A 116 -8.85 4.89 -7.51
N PRO A 117 -8.68 4.40 -6.28
CA PRO A 117 -7.90 3.20 -6.00
C PRO A 117 -8.38 1.95 -6.73
N ILE A 118 -9.69 1.76 -6.83
CA ILE A 118 -10.31 0.63 -7.55
C ILE A 118 -9.97 0.71 -9.03
N ILE A 119 -10.03 1.89 -9.63
CA ILE A 119 -9.66 2.14 -11.02
C ILE A 119 -8.18 1.80 -11.24
N VAL A 120 -7.28 2.22 -10.34
CA VAL A 120 -5.84 1.91 -10.44
C VAL A 120 -5.59 0.39 -10.40
N VAL A 121 -6.27 -0.33 -9.49
CA VAL A 121 -6.17 -1.80 -9.42
C VAL A 121 -6.72 -2.45 -10.70
N ALA A 122 -7.85 -1.98 -11.21
CA ALA A 122 -8.43 -2.48 -12.45
C ALA A 122 -7.49 -2.26 -13.66
N LEU A 123 -6.91 -1.07 -13.80
CA LEU A 123 -5.91 -0.77 -14.83
C LEU A 123 -4.67 -1.64 -14.67
N GLY A 124 -4.18 -1.83 -13.43
CA GLY A 124 -3.07 -2.73 -13.13
C GLY A 124 -3.35 -4.18 -13.56
N ALA A 125 -4.55 -4.68 -13.28
CA ALA A 125 -4.99 -6.02 -13.68
C ALA A 125 -5.09 -6.16 -15.21
N LEU A 126 -5.57 -5.13 -15.91
CA LEU A 126 -5.57 -5.07 -17.37
C LEU A 126 -4.15 -5.08 -17.94
N CYS A 127 -3.23 -4.28 -17.38
CA CYS A 127 -1.82 -4.31 -17.77
C CYS A 127 -1.16 -5.67 -17.51
N TYR A 128 -1.49 -6.33 -16.40
CA TYR A 128 -1.04 -7.69 -16.09
C TYR A 128 -1.55 -8.70 -17.13
N ALA A 129 -2.85 -8.65 -17.45
CA ALA A 129 -3.46 -9.51 -18.47
C ALA A 129 -2.84 -9.28 -19.85
N ALA A 130 -2.62 -8.03 -20.24
CA ALA A 130 -1.95 -7.67 -21.49
C ALA A 130 -0.52 -8.21 -21.52
N LYS A 131 0.30 -7.96 -20.49
CA LYS A 131 1.66 -8.52 -20.41
C LYS A 131 1.68 -10.04 -20.46
N ARG A 132 0.73 -10.70 -19.78
CA ARG A 132 0.60 -12.15 -19.79
C ARG A 132 0.25 -12.67 -21.19
N TYR A 133 -0.61 -11.97 -21.91
CA TYR A 133 -0.96 -12.30 -23.29
C TYR A 133 0.24 -12.12 -24.23
N TRP A 134 0.97 -11.01 -24.10
CA TRP A 134 2.19 -10.75 -24.87
C TRP A 134 3.27 -11.81 -24.63
N LEU A 135 3.51 -12.19 -23.37
CA LEU A 135 4.46 -13.26 -23.03
C LEU A 135 4.07 -14.61 -23.62
N LYS A 136 2.77 -14.93 -23.66
CA LYS A 136 2.26 -16.16 -24.30
C LYS A 136 2.52 -16.18 -25.80
N MET A 137 2.49 -15.02 -26.46
CA MET A 137 2.71 -14.89 -27.90
C MET A 137 4.19 -14.95 -28.28
N GLN A 138 5.09 -14.54 -27.38
CA GLN A 138 6.53 -14.44 -27.65
C GLN A 138 7.32 -15.70 -27.24
N CYS A 139 6.87 -16.45 -26.24
CA CYS A 139 7.55 -17.67 -25.78
C CYS A 139 6.96 -18.93 -26.44
N THR A 140 7.77 -19.61 -27.25
CA THR A 140 7.42 -20.93 -27.82
C THR A 140 7.65 -22.06 -26.81
N ASP A 141 8.56 -21.88 -25.85
CA ASP A 141 8.88 -22.86 -24.81
C ASP A 141 8.00 -22.69 -23.56
N VAL A 142 7.36 -23.79 -23.15
CA VAL A 142 6.47 -23.87 -21.98
C VAL A 142 7.22 -23.61 -20.67
N ALA A 143 8.48 -24.06 -20.57
CA ALA A 143 9.27 -23.91 -19.34
C ALA A 143 9.67 -22.45 -19.09
N GLU A 144 10.02 -21.72 -20.16
CA GLU A 144 10.37 -20.30 -20.08
C GLU A 144 9.15 -19.43 -19.76
N PHE A 145 7.99 -19.76 -20.33
CA PHE A 145 6.72 -19.06 -20.04
C PHE A 145 6.33 -19.18 -18.56
N GLU A 146 6.38 -20.38 -17.98
CA GLU A 146 6.01 -20.58 -16.56
C GLU A 146 6.95 -19.83 -15.60
N ARG A 147 8.24 -19.74 -15.92
CA ARG A 147 9.20 -18.95 -15.13
C ARG A 147 8.85 -17.46 -15.13
N HIS A 148 8.64 -16.87 -16.31
CA HIS A 148 8.28 -15.46 -16.43
C HIS A 148 6.92 -15.14 -15.80
N LYS A 149 5.94 -16.04 -15.94
CA LYS A 149 4.62 -15.92 -15.33
C LYS A 149 4.70 -15.88 -13.80
N LYS A 150 5.50 -16.75 -13.18
CA LYS A 150 5.72 -16.74 -11.71
C LYS A 150 6.34 -15.43 -11.24
N ILE A 151 7.38 -14.95 -11.93
CA ILE A 151 8.04 -13.69 -11.60
C ILE A 151 7.07 -12.50 -11.75
N LEU A 152 6.32 -12.43 -12.85
CA LEU A 152 5.35 -11.37 -13.10
C LEU A 152 4.22 -11.39 -12.07
N HIS A 153 3.69 -12.57 -11.74
CA HIS A 153 2.65 -12.73 -10.74
C HIS A 153 3.14 -12.31 -9.35
N GLY A 154 4.34 -12.72 -8.94
CA GLY A 154 4.92 -12.32 -7.67
C GLY A 154 5.08 -10.80 -7.55
N LYS A 155 5.65 -10.16 -8.57
CA LYS A 155 5.80 -8.69 -8.60
C LYS A 155 4.45 -7.96 -8.59
N PHE A 156 3.48 -8.45 -9.35
CA PHE A 156 2.14 -7.85 -9.40
C PHE A 156 1.41 -7.99 -8.05
N MET A 157 1.44 -9.17 -7.45
CA MET A 157 0.82 -9.40 -6.14
C MET A 157 1.49 -8.59 -5.04
N GLU A 158 2.83 -8.50 -5.03
CA GLU A 158 3.52 -7.63 -4.08
C GLU A 158 3.12 -6.17 -4.25
N ALA A 159 3.11 -5.65 -5.48
CA ALA A 159 2.73 -4.27 -5.75
C ALA A 159 1.26 -4.00 -5.37
N LEU A 160 0.34 -4.91 -5.70
CA LEU A 160 -1.07 -4.80 -5.36
C LEU A 160 -1.28 -4.78 -3.85
N LEU A 161 -0.63 -5.70 -3.12
CA LEU A 161 -0.70 -5.72 -1.66
C LEU A 161 -0.14 -4.43 -1.05
N VAL A 162 1.02 -3.96 -1.48
CA VAL A 162 1.57 -2.70 -0.97
C VAL A 162 0.62 -1.53 -1.26
N PHE A 163 0.09 -1.44 -2.47
CA PHE A 163 -0.83 -0.39 -2.87
C PHE A 163 -2.12 -0.39 -2.04
N THR A 164 -2.79 -1.54 -1.93
CA THR A 164 -4.06 -1.63 -1.20
C THR A 164 -3.88 -1.26 0.28
N TYR A 165 -2.76 -1.66 0.90
CA TYR A 165 -2.47 -1.29 2.30
C TYR A 165 -2.26 0.22 2.49
N VAL A 166 -1.57 0.88 1.57
CA VAL A 166 -1.35 2.33 1.66
C VAL A 166 -2.66 3.09 1.54
N VAL A 167 -3.57 2.58 0.71
CA VAL A 167 -4.81 3.28 0.35
C VAL A 167 -5.98 2.93 1.27
N PHE A 168 -5.93 1.78 1.94
CA PHE A 168 -6.98 1.30 2.83
C PHE A 168 -7.42 2.33 3.87
N VAL A 169 -6.45 2.87 4.62
CA VAL A 169 -6.74 3.83 5.70
C VAL A 169 -7.35 5.12 5.14
N PRO A 170 -6.73 5.85 4.19
CA PRO A 170 -7.31 7.11 3.70
C PRO A 170 -8.69 6.92 3.06
N SER A 171 -8.94 5.83 2.33
CA SER A 171 -10.25 5.55 1.73
C SER A 171 -11.32 5.26 2.78
N SER A 172 -11.01 4.42 3.77
CA SER A 172 -11.93 4.07 4.86
C SER A 172 -12.26 5.29 5.72
N MET A 173 -11.26 6.12 6.01
CA MET A 173 -11.42 7.33 6.81
C MET A 173 -12.37 8.35 6.18
N VAL A 174 -12.26 8.57 4.86
CA VAL A 174 -13.17 9.48 4.14
C VAL A 174 -14.58 8.90 4.08
N ALA A 175 -14.72 7.58 3.92
CA ALA A 175 -16.02 6.92 3.96
C ALA A 175 -16.68 7.04 5.35
N PHE A 176 -15.93 6.89 6.44
CA PHE A 176 -16.46 7.10 7.80
C PHE A 176 -16.78 8.58 8.09
N ALA A 177 -15.99 9.51 7.54
CA ALA A 177 -16.25 10.95 7.70
C ALA A 177 -17.62 11.37 7.13
N PHE A 178 -18.15 10.64 6.14
CA PHE A 178 -19.48 10.87 5.56
C PHE A 178 -20.62 10.82 6.59
N PHE A 179 -20.47 10.03 7.65
CA PHE A 179 -21.51 9.83 8.66
C PHE A 179 -21.49 10.89 9.78
N ASN A 180 -20.50 11.78 9.79
CA ASN A 180 -20.32 12.77 10.86
C ASN A 180 -21.01 14.09 10.52
N CYS A 181 -22.29 14.19 10.90
CA CYS A 181 -23.10 15.39 10.72
C CYS A 181 -23.22 16.19 12.02
N ASP A 182 -23.08 17.51 11.93
CA ASP A 182 -23.29 18.45 13.02
C ASP A 182 -24.65 19.15 12.87
N LYS A 183 -25.37 19.33 13.98
CA LYS A 183 -26.69 19.97 13.97
C LYS A 183 -26.53 21.45 14.28
N LEU A 184 -26.98 22.31 13.37
CA LEU A 184 -27.04 23.74 13.61
C LEU A 184 -28.37 24.08 14.31
N SER A 185 -28.39 25.18 15.06
CA SER A 185 -29.55 25.67 15.83
C SER A 185 -30.85 25.82 15.03
N ASN A 186 -30.74 25.87 13.71
CA ASN A 186 -31.85 26.09 12.78
C ASN A 186 -32.46 24.79 12.24
N SER A 187 -32.34 23.68 12.96
CA SER A 187 -32.85 22.34 12.63
C SER A 187 -32.23 21.63 11.40
N SER A 188 -31.37 22.33 10.64
CA SER A 188 -30.57 21.73 9.57
C SER A 188 -29.29 21.08 10.10
N ALA A 189 -28.93 19.93 9.52
CA ALA A 189 -27.70 19.21 9.82
C ALA A 189 -26.75 19.31 8.63
N TYR A 190 -25.48 19.62 8.89
CA TYR A 190 -24.45 19.74 7.87
C TYR A 190 -23.31 18.78 8.15
N LEU A 191 -22.57 18.41 7.11
CA LEU A 191 -21.42 17.55 7.26
C LEU A 191 -20.29 18.31 7.96
N ARG A 192 -19.71 17.72 9.01
CA ARG A 192 -18.74 18.42 9.86
C ARG A 192 -17.43 18.75 9.14
N ILE A 193 -17.00 17.88 8.24
CA ILE A 193 -15.77 18.07 7.45
C ILE A 193 -15.96 19.08 6.32
N ASP A 194 -17.20 19.33 5.90
CA ASP A 194 -17.55 20.28 4.86
C ASP A 194 -18.97 20.83 5.09
N TYR A 195 -19.06 21.97 5.77
CA TYR A 195 -20.32 22.64 6.11
C TYR A 195 -21.10 23.14 4.88
N SER A 196 -20.56 23.02 3.66
CA SER A 196 -21.33 23.28 2.44
C SER A 196 -22.32 22.17 2.09
N THR A 197 -22.16 20.98 2.67
CA THR A 197 -22.97 19.79 2.37
C THR A 197 -24.02 19.56 3.45
N GLU A 198 -25.30 19.62 3.06
CA GLU A 198 -26.44 19.36 3.96
C GLU A 198 -26.75 17.86 4.07
N CYS A 199 -26.85 17.36 5.31
CA CYS A 199 -27.18 15.98 5.63
C CYS A 199 -28.70 15.72 5.51
N TYR A 200 -29.06 14.45 5.32
CA TYR A 200 -30.47 14.00 5.20
C TYR A 200 -31.25 14.55 3.99
N THR A 201 -30.55 15.07 2.99
CA THR A 201 -31.13 15.42 1.69
C THR A 201 -31.26 14.18 0.79
N ASN A 202 -32.08 14.26 -0.27
CA ASN A 202 -32.19 13.17 -1.27
C ASN A 202 -30.81 12.81 -1.87
N ARG A 203 -29.96 13.81 -2.12
CA ARG A 203 -28.61 13.61 -2.62
C ARG A 203 -27.74 12.87 -1.60
N TRP A 204 -27.77 13.29 -0.33
CA TRP A 204 -27.04 12.62 0.74
C TRP A 204 -27.45 11.14 0.86
N THR A 205 -28.73 10.81 0.71
CA THR A 205 -29.23 9.42 0.79
C THR A 205 -28.69 8.54 -0.34
N LEU A 206 -28.51 9.07 -1.55
CA LEU A 206 -27.87 8.33 -2.65
C LEU A 206 -26.39 8.04 -2.34
N TYR A 207 -25.66 9.03 -1.83
CA TYR A 207 -24.26 8.87 -1.46
C TYR A 207 -24.07 8.05 -0.18
N LEU A 208 -25.07 7.94 0.68
CA LEU A 208 -25.09 7.03 1.82
C LEU A 208 -24.99 5.58 1.34
N ILE A 209 -25.80 5.19 0.35
CA ILE A 209 -25.76 3.85 -0.24
C ILE A 209 -24.37 3.57 -0.82
N TYR A 210 -23.80 4.55 -1.53
CA TYR A 210 -22.45 4.46 -2.08
C TYR A 210 -21.38 4.30 -0.99
N ALA A 211 -21.42 5.13 0.07
CA ALA A 211 -20.47 5.09 1.16
C ALA A 211 -20.51 3.76 1.91
N VAL A 212 -21.72 3.23 2.18
CA VAL A 212 -21.90 1.91 2.81
C VAL A 212 -21.34 0.80 1.91
N ALA A 213 -21.60 0.84 0.60
CA ALA A 213 -21.04 -0.13 -0.34
C ALA A 213 -19.51 -0.10 -0.34
N MET A 214 -18.90 1.09 -0.35
CA MET A 214 -17.44 1.23 -0.30
C MET A 214 -16.85 0.72 1.02
N ILE A 215 -17.52 0.95 2.16
CA ILE A 215 -17.10 0.40 3.47
C ILE A 215 -17.12 -1.13 3.47
N LEU A 216 -17.96 -1.78 2.67
CA LEU A 216 -17.93 -3.25 2.54
C LEU A 216 -16.85 -3.72 1.56
N VAL A 217 -16.63 -2.98 0.48
CA VAL A 217 -15.63 -3.35 -0.55
C VAL A 217 -14.20 -3.29 -0.02
N PHE A 218 -13.83 -2.27 0.77
CA PHE A 218 -12.45 -2.10 1.22
C PHE A 218 -11.94 -3.18 2.21
N PRO A 219 -12.73 -3.63 3.20
CA PRO A 219 -12.35 -4.73 4.10
C PRO A 219 -12.40 -6.11 3.44
N ILE A 220 -13.28 -6.33 2.45
CA ILE A 220 -13.40 -7.61 1.75
C ILE A 220 -12.33 -7.75 0.65
N GLY A 221 -11.89 -6.63 0.07
CA GLY A 221 -10.88 -6.59 -0.99
C GLY A 221 -9.43 -6.74 -0.52
N ILE A 222 -9.17 -6.72 0.79
CA ILE A 222 -7.87 -6.97 1.43
C ILE A 222 -7.85 -8.39 1.97
#